data_AF-I8AC54-F1
#
_entry.id   AF-I8AC54-F1
#
_cell.length_a   1.000
_cell.length_b   1.000
_cell.length_c   1.000
_cell.angle_alpha   90.00
_cell.angle_beta   90.00
_cell.angle_gamma   90.00
#
_symmetry.space_group_name_H-M   'P 1'
#
loop_
_entity.id
_entity.type
_entity.pdbx_description
1 polymer ?
#
loop_
_entity_poly.entity_id
_entity_poly.type
_entity_poly.pdbx_seq_one_letter_code
_entity_poly.pdbx_strand_id
1 'polypeptide(L)' 'MIDDTLHGRYRVVDKLDFGGYSTVWLARDNLLERYVAVKVGISNAVLQKTNIL' A
#
# COMPACT_ATOMS: atom_id res chain seq x y z
N MET A 1 3.71 0.16 6.25
CA MET A 1 4.04 1.23 7.20
C MET A 1 4.12 2.55 6.46
N ILE A 2 3.97 3.68 7.17
CA ILE A 2 4.17 5.00 6.55
C ILE A 2 5.60 5.03 5.99
N ASP A 3 5.75 5.62 4.80
CA ASP A 3 6.94 5.58 3.94
C ASP A 3 7.15 4.30 3.11
N ASP A 4 6.32 3.26 3.28
CA ASP A 4 6.38 2.11 2.38
C ASP A 4 5.99 2.50 0.96
N THR A 5 6.68 1.90 0.00
CA THR A 5 6.35 2.06 -1.41
C THR A 5 5.64 0.81 -1.93
N LEU A 6 4.33 0.93 -2.15
CA LEU A 6 3.52 -0.11 -2.76
C LEU A 6 3.81 -0.18 -4.26
N HIS A 7 4.16 -1.38 -4.75
CA HIS A 7 4.51 -1.64 -6.15
C HIS A 7 5.59 -0.71 -6.73
N GLY A 8 6.48 -0.16 -5.89
CA GLY A 8 7.53 0.76 -6.35
C GLY A 8 7.03 2.13 -6.83
N ARG A 9 5.72 2.41 -6.75
CA ARG A 9 5.10 3.61 -7.34
C ARG A 9 4.31 4.45 -6.33
N TYR A 10 3.60 3.81 -5.42
CA TYR A 10 2.72 4.50 -4.48
C TYR A 10 3.38 4.58 -3.12
N ARG A 11 3.90 5.76 -2.78
CA ARG A 11 4.50 6.01 -1.46
C ARG A 11 3.41 6.30 -0.44
N VAL A 12 3.30 5.49 0.60
CA VAL A 12 2.33 5.70 1.69
C VAL A 12 2.74 6.94 2.49
N VAL A 13 1.86 7.93 2.53
CA VAL A 13 2.07 9.21 3.23
C VAL A 13 1.36 9.20 4.58
N ASP A 14 0.12 8.72 4.61
CA ASP A 14 -0.69 8.70 5.82
C ASP A 14 -1.76 7.61 5.78
N LYS A 15 -2.40 7.35 6.92
CA LYS A 15 -3.54 6.46 7.05
C LYS A 15 -4.84 7.27 7.02
N LEU A 16 -5.73 6.97 6.08
CA LEU A 16 -7.02 7.65 5.97
C LEU A 16 -8.10 7.00 6.82
N ASP A 17 -8.17 5.66 6.79
CA ASP A 17 -9.24 4.94 7.48
C ASP A 17 -8.85 3.48 7.77
N PHE A 18 -9.58 2.85 8.69
CA PHE A 18 -9.42 1.46 9.08
C PHE A 18 -10.76 0.79 9.39
N GLY A 19 -11.05 -0.29 8.68
CA GLY A 19 -12.14 -1.21 8.99
C GLY A 19 -11.62 -2.61 9.30
N GLY A 20 -12.47 -3.48 9.85
CA GLY A 20 -12.09 -4.80 10.35
C GLY A 20 -11.36 -5.72 9.36
N TYR A 21 -11.50 -5.49 8.04
CA TYR A 21 -10.87 -6.30 7.00
C TYR A 21 -9.99 -5.49 6.03
N SER A 22 -9.87 -4.17 6.19
CA SER A 22 -9.10 -3.35 5.24
C SER A 22 -8.64 -2.03 5.85
N THR A 23 -7.47 -1.56 5.40
CA THR A 23 -6.95 -0.24 5.73
C THR A 23 -6.92 0.63 4.48
N VAL A 24 -7.38 1.87 4.58
CA VAL A 24 -7.26 2.86 3.50
C VAL A 24 -6.09 3.79 3.81
N TRP A 25 -5.16 3.90 2.88
CA TRP A 25 -3.96 4.71 2.98
C TRP A 25 -4.01 5.87 1.99
N LEU A 26 -3.54 7.04 2.41
CA LEU A 26 -3.18 8.13 1.52
C LEU A 26 -1.79 7.81 0.96
N ALA A 27 -1.69 7.70 -0.35
CA ALA A 27 -0.42 7.52 -1.03
C ALA A 27 -0.17 8.61 -2.05
N ARG A 28 1.10 8.92 -2.28
CA ARG A 28 1.57 9.74 -3.39
C ARG A 28 1.96 8.81 -4.54
N ASP A 29 1.31 8.98 -5.69
CA ASP A 29 1.78 8.39 -6.94
C ASP A 29 3.00 9.20 -7.41
N ASN A 30 4.18 8.58 -7.39
CA ASN A 30 5.42 9.26 -7.81
C ASN A 30 5.54 9.43 -9.33
N LEU A 31 4.74 8.69 -10.13
CA LEU A 31 4.76 8.82 -11.59
C LEU A 31 3.85 9.97 -12.06
N LEU A 32 2.66 10.06 -11.48
CA LEU A 32 1.66 11.06 -11.84
C LEU A 32 1.67 12.27 -10.89
N GLU A 33 2.57 12.28 -9.91
CA GLU A 33 2.70 13.31 -8.88
C GLU A 33 1.37 13.74 -8.27
N ARG A 34 0.53 12.76 -7.90
CA ARG A 34 -0.80 13.02 -7.34
C ARG A 34 -1.08 12.17 -6.11
N TYR A 35 -1.92 12.69 -5.24
CA TYR A 35 -2.42 11.93 -4.09
C TYR A 35 -3.54 10.98 -4.53
N VAL A 36 -3.47 9.75 -4.05
CA VAL A 36 -4.42 8.67 -4.32
C VAL A 36 -4.79 7.95 -3.02
N ALA A 37 -6.01 7.43 -2.94
CA ALA A 37 -6.44 6.57 -1.84
C ALA A 37 -6.20 5.10 -2.23
N VAL A 38 -5.43 4.38 -1.42
CA VAL A 38 -5.10 2.96 -1.63
C VAL A 38 -5.77 2.13 -0.54
N LYS A 39 -6.76 1.31 -0.92
CA LYS A 39 -7.40 0.37 0.01
C LYS A 39 -6.67 -0.96 -0.02
N VAL A 40 -6.04 -1.32 1.10
CA VAL A 40 -5.34 -2.59 1.30
C VAL A 40 -6.24 -3.50 2.12
N GLY A 41 -6.70 -4.59 1.52
CA GLY A 41 -7.43 -5.65 2.23
C GLY A 41 -6.47 -6.54 3.02
N ILE A 42 -6.93 -7.03 4.17
CA ILE A 42 -6.23 -8.07 4.92
C ILE A 42 -6.56 -9.40 4.23
N SER A 43 -5.71 -9.84 3.30
CA SER A 43 -5.69 -11.24 2.87
C SER A 43 -4.58 -11.95 3.62
N ASN A 44 -4.83 -13.17 4.10
CA ASN A 44 -3.81 -14.01 4.71
C ASN A 44 -2.87 -14.59 3.63
N ALA A 45 -2.39 -13.74 2.72
CA ALA A 45 -1.35 -14.09 1.78
C ALA A 45 -0.03 -13.73 2.45
N VAL A 46 0.56 -14.71 3.14
CA VAL A 46 1.99 -14.69 3.43
C VAL A 46 2.67 -14.35 2.12
N LEU A 47 3.34 -13.19 2.06
CA LEU A 47 4.17 -12.76 0.95
C LEU A 47 5.30 -13.79 0.84
N GLN A 48 5.05 -14.90 0.15
CA GLN A 48 6.08 -15.83 -0.25
C GLN A 48 6.90 -15.06 -1.28
N LYS A 49 7.99 -14.45 -0.82
CA LYS A 49 9.10 -14.06 -1.67
C LYS A 49 9.62 -15.33 -2.31
N THR A 50 9.02 -15.73 -3.43
CA THR A 50 9.52 -16.81 -4.26
C THR A 50 10.73 -16.24 -5.00
N ASN A 51 11.88 -16.35 -4.36
CA ASN A 51 13.18 -16.26 -5.02
C ASN A 51 13.40 -17.64 -5.67
N ILE A 52 12.88 -17.83 -6.88
CA ILE A 52 13.25 -18.98 -7.71
C ILE A 52 14.63 -18.68 -8.30
N LEU A 53 15.64 -19.37 -7.75
CA LEU A 53 16.94 -19.60 -8.35
C LEU A 53 16.83 -20.63 -9.47
#